data_AF-Q52WX4-F1
#
_entry.id   AF-Q52WX4-F1
#
_cell.length_a   1.000
_cell.length_b   1.000
_cell.length_c   1.000
_cell.angle_alpha   90.00
_cell.angle_beta   90.00
_cell.angle_gamma   90.00
#
_symmetry.space_group_name_H-M   'P 1'
#
loop_
_entity.id
_entity.type
_entity.pdbx_description
1 polymer ?
#
loop_
_entity_poly.entity_id
_entity_poly.type
_entity_poly.pdbx_seq_one_letter_code
_entity_poly.pdbx_strand_id
1 'polypeptide(L)'
;VWNHHFFWESMQPEGGGSPGRGVLQQIEKDFGSFTNFREEFIRSALSLLGSGWVWLVLKRKERKFSVVHTQNAISPLALGDIPLINLDLWEHAYYLDYKDDRRMYVTNFIDHLVSWDTVTLRMMRAEAFVNLGEPNIPVA
;
A
#
# COMPACT_ATOMS: atom_id res chain seq x y z
N VAL A 1 -16.18 3.17 1.64
CA VAL A 1 -15.81 4.60 1.78
C VAL A 1 -14.33 4.76 2.14
N TRP A 2 -13.89 4.37 3.35
CA TRP A 2 -12.51 4.61 3.80
C TRP A 2 -11.43 4.06 2.85
N ASN A 3 -11.52 2.79 2.43
CA ASN A 3 -10.55 2.19 1.50
C ASN A 3 -10.41 2.98 0.19
N HIS A 4 -11.52 3.49 -0.36
CA HIS A 4 -11.51 4.26 -1.60
C HIS A 4 -10.82 5.61 -1.42
N HIS A 5 -11.12 6.32 -0.32
CA HIS A 5 -10.41 7.58 -0.01
C HIS A 5 -8.91 7.33 0.10
N PHE A 6 -8.51 6.26 0.80
CA PHE A 6 -7.10 5.91 0.93
C PHE A 6 -6.45 5.54 -0.42
N PHE A 7 -7.19 4.85 -1.31
CA PHE A 7 -6.76 4.54 -2.68
C PHE A 7 -6.50 5.80 -3.50
N TRP A 8 -7.42 6.78 -3.48
CA TRP A 8 -7.22 8.05 -4.19
C TRP A 8 -6.01 8.81 -3.66
N GLU A 9 -5.85 8.90 -2.34
CA GLU A 9 -4.68 9.51 -1.71
C GLU A 9 -3.37 8.74 -1.98
N SER A 10 -3.45 7.46 -2.33
CA SER A 10 -2.29 6.68 -2.75
C SER A 10 -1.81 7.01 -4.17
N MET A 11 -2.52 7.87 -4.90
CA MET A 11 -2.18 8.25 -6.26
C MET A 11 -1.87 9.73 -6.41
N GLN A 12 -1.06 10.07 -7.40
CA GLN A 12 -0.85 11.44 -7.88
C GLN A 12 -0.63 11.46 -9.39
N PRO A 13 -0.97 12.57 -10.08
CA PRO A 13 -0.53 12.79 -11.45
C PRO A 13 0.99 12.70 -11.55
N GLU A 14 1.50 12.07 -12.61
CA GLU A 14 2.95 11.88 -12.82
C GLU A 14 3.65 11.18 -11.64
N GLY A 15 2.92 10.27 -10.97
CA GLY A 15 3.44 9.44 -9.89
C GLY A 15 4.23 8.24 -10.40
N GLY A 16 4.32 7.23 -9.54
CA GLY A 16 5.07 6.01 -9.82
C GLY A 16 6.57 6.25 -9.83
N GLY A 17 7.31 5.53 -10.69
CA GLY A 17 8.77 5.52 -10.64
C GLY A 17 9.31 4.98 -9.31
N SER A 18 10.42 5.55 -8.83
CA SER A 18 11.10 5.09 -7.61
C SER A 18 10.80 6.00 -6.41
N PRO A 19 10.63 5.44 -5.20
CA PRO A 19 10.44 6.23 -3.99
C PRO A 19 11.64 7.09 -3.62
N GLY A 20 11.39 8.11 -2.80
CA GLY A 20 12.44 8.85 -2.11
C GLY A 20 13.27 7.95 -1.19
N ARG A 21 14.50 8.42 -0.85
CA ARG A 21 15.55 7.64 -0.18
C ARG A 21 15.08 6.82 1.03
N GLY A 22 14.29 7.40 1.92
CA GLY A 22 13.85 6.73 3.15
C GLY A 22 12.95 5.52 2.89
N VAL A 23 11.92 5.71 2.06
CA VAL A 23 11.00 4.63 1.66
C VAL A 23 11.74 3.57 0.85
N LEU A 24 12.62 3.98 -0.07
CA LEU A 24 13.44 3.06 -0.86
C LEU A 24 14.31 2.17 0.03
N GLN A 25 15.01 2.75 1.00
CA GLN A 25 15.85 1.99 1.94
C GLN A 25 15.04 0.97 2.75
N GLN A 26 13.85 1.34 3.21
CA GLN A 26 12.98 0.41 3.94
C GLN A 26 12.46 -0.71 3.04
N ILE A 27 12.11 -0.39 1.78
CA ILE A 27 11.76 -1.40 0.77
C ILE A 27 12.92 -2.37 0.50
N GLU A 28 14.13 -1.85 0.25
CA GLU A 28 15.30 -2.68 -0.02
C GLU A 28 15.66 -3.57 1.18
N LYS A 29 15.46 -3.06 2.41
CA LYS A 29 15.64 -3.85 3.63
C LYS A 29 14.65 -5.02 3.73
N ASP A 30 13.38 -4.81 3.41
CA ASP A 30 12.33 -5.81 3.66
C ASP A 30 12.08 -6.75 2.48
N PHE A 31 12.31 -6.29 1.26
CA PHE A 31 12.06 -7.03 0.01
C PHE A 31 13.36 -7.38 -0.74
N GLY A 32 14.51 -6.84 -0.32
CA GLY A 32 15.83 -7.03 -0.94
C GLY A 32 16.11 -6.07 -2.11
N SER A 33 15.08 -5.63 -2.84
CA SER A 33 15.19 -4.59 -3.87
C SER A 33 13.82 -3.96 -4.17
N PHE A 34 13.81 -2.79 -4.80
CA PHE A 34 12.57 -2.19 -5.30
C PHE A 34 11.88 -3.08 -6.35
N THR A 35 12.66 -3.73 -7.22
CA THR A 35 12.14 -4.68 -8.22
C THR A 35 11.40 -5.84 -7.56
N ASN A 36 11.97 -6.43 -6.50
CA ASN A 36 11.34 -7.53 -5.76
C ASN A 36 10.01 -7.08 -5.11
N PHE A 37 9.99 -5.88 -4.52
CA PHE A 37 8.76 -5.29 -3.99
C PHE A 37 7.70 -5.13 -5.07
N ARG A 38 8.06 -4.57 -6.23
CA ARG A 38 7.15 -4.36 -7.36
C ARG A 38 6.57 -5.69 -7.85
N GLU A 39 7.41 -6.71 -8.01
CA GLU A 39 6.98 -8.05 -8.40
C GLU A 39 6.05 -8.69 -7.36
N GLU A 40 6.35 -8.54 -6.06
CA GLU A 40 5.50 -9.04 -4.99
C GLU A 40 4.15 -8.33 -4.93
N PHE A 41 4.13 -7.01 -5.15
CA PHE A 41 2.91 -6.22 -5.22
C PHE A 41 2.00 -6.70 -6.36
N ILE A 42 2.55 -6.83 -7.57
CA ILE A 42 1.82 -7.35 -8.74
C ILE A 42 1.35 -8.78 -8.48
N ARG A 43 2.22 -9.65 -7.96
CA ARG A 43 1.88 -11.05 -7.66
C ARG A 43 0.72 -11.14 -6.66
N SER A 44 0.76 -10.36 -5.58
CA SER A 44 -0.30 -10.34 -4.56
C SER A 44 -1.63 -9.89 -5.16
N ALA A 45 -1.62 -8.84 -5.98
CA ALA A 45 -2.80 -8.34 -6.66
C ALA A 45 -3.43 -9.38 -7.61
N LEU A 46 -2.60 -10.11 -8.36
CA LEU A 46 -3.07 -11.15 -9.29
C LEU A 46 -3.53 -12.43 -8.58
N SER A 47 -3.01 -12.73 -7.39
CA SER A 47 -3.45 -13.87 -6.58
C SER A 47 -4.82 -13.67 -5.90
N LEU A 48 -5.31 -12.43 -5.82
CA LEU A 48 -6.57 -12.14 -5.17
C LEU A 48 -7.75 -12.65 -6.03
N LEU A 49 -8.44 -13.65 -5.50
CA LEU A 49 -9.67 -14.17 -6.08
C LEU A 49 -10.87 -13.32 -5.66
N GLY A 50 -11.67 -12.90 -6.65
CA GLY A 50 -12.82 -12.04 -6.43
C GLY A 50 -12.44 -10.56 -6.23
N SER A 51 -13.26 -9.86 -5.45
CA SER A 51 -13.14 -8.42 -5.18
C SER A 51 -12.36 -8.15 -3.90
N GLY A 52 -11.61 -7.05 -3.90
CA GLY A 52 -10.86 -6.63 -2.72
C GLY A 52 -9.78 -5.61 -3.05
N TRP A 53 -8.69 -5.68 -2.30
CA TRP A 53 -7.68 -4.62 -2.22
C TRP A 53 -6.29 -5.22 -2.07
N VAL A 54 -5.28 -4.57 -2.62
CA VAL A 54 -3.87 -4.88 -2.34
C VAL A 54 -3.20 -3.68 -1.68
N TRP A 55 -2.35 -3.96 -0.70
CA TRP A 55 -1.80 -2.96 0.20
C TRP A 55 -0.30 -3.15 0.34
N LEU A 56 0.42 -2.04 0.45
CA LEU A 56 1.69 -1.99 1.17
C LEU A 56 1.38 -1.55 2.60
N VAL A 57 1.79 -2.33 3.59
CA VAL A 57 1.57 -2.03 5.01
C VAL A 57 2.87 -2.07 5.80
N LEU A 58 2.96 -1.29 6.87
CA LEU A 58 3.91 -1.51 7.95
C LEU A 58 3.27 -2.44 9.00
N LYS A 59 3.86 -3.62 9.15
CA LYS A 59 3.54 -4.57 10.22
C LYS A 59 4.09 -4.02 11.54
N ARG A 60 3.21 -3.60 12.47
CA ARG A 60 3.62 -2.87 13.69
C ARG A 60 4.57 -3.67 14.59
N LYS A 61 4.30 -4.96 14.80
CA LYS A 61 5.07 -5.81 15.72
C LYS A 61 6.45 -6.14 15.15
N GLU A 62 6.49 -6.44 13.86
CA GLU A 62 7.68 -6.84 13.12
C GLU A 62 8.51 -5.65 12.64
N ARG A 63 7.92 -4.44 12.63
CA ARG A 63 8.53 -3.19 12.16
C ARG A 63 9.11 -3.33 10.75
N LYS A 64 8.35 -4.00 9.88
CA LYS A 64 8.70 -4.27 8.48
C LYS A 64 7.53 -4.01 7.55
N PHE A 65 7.85 -3.67 6.31
CA PHE A 65 6.91 -3.62 5.23
C PHE A 65 6.47 -5.02 4.81
N SER A 66 5.24 -5.10 4.35
CA SER A 66 4.66 -6.32 3.80
C SER A 66 3.62 -5.93 2.76
N VAL A 67 3.57 -6.70 1.67
CA VAL A 67 2.45 -6.66 0.74
C VAL A 67 1.38 -7.62 1.25
N VAL A 68 0.15 -7.13 1.40
CA VAL A 68 -1.00 -7.96 1.78
C VAL A 68 -2.17 -7.68 0.85
N HIS A 69 -3.07 -8.63 0.68
CA HIS A 69 -4.35 -8.39 0.05
C HIS A 69 -5.49 -8.75 0.99
N THR A 70 -6.63 -8.10 0.82
CA THR A 70 -7.82 -8.30 1.65
C THR A 70 -9.05 -8.42 0.79
N GLN A 71 -9.94 -9.34 1.13
CA GLN A 71 -11.19 -9.53 0.40
C GLN A 71 -12.25 -8.49 0.78
N ASN A 72 -13.12 -8.17 -0.18
CA ASN A 72 -14.31 -7.34 -0.02
C ASN A 72 -14.00 -5.97 0.61
N ALA A 73 -14.48 -5.71 1.82
CA ALA A 73 -14.36 -4.40 2.49
C ALA A 73 -13.32 -4.38 3.63
N ILE A 74 -12.58 -5.47 3.84
CA ILE A 74 -11.62 -5.58 4.93
C ILE A 74 -10.49 -4.54 4.73
N SER A 75 -10.08 -3.90 5.82
CA SER A 75 -8.97 -2.95 5.87
C SER A 75 -7.87 -3.48 6.79
N PRO A 76 -6.57 -3.35 6.43
CA PRO A 76 -5.46 -3.73 7.30
C PRO A 76 -5.46 -3.03 8.67
N LEU A 77 -6.13 -1.87 8.79
CA LEU A 77 -6.32 -1.20 10.07
C LEU A 77 -7.03 -2.09 11.10
N ALA A 78 -8.02 -2.87 10.67
CA ALA A 78 -8.73 -3.80 11.53
C ALA A 78 -7.85 -4.99 11.99
N LEU A 79 -6.74 -5.21 11.29
CA LEU A 79 -5.76 -6.27 11.59
C LEU A 79 -4.57 -5.73 12.40
N GLY A 80 -4.56 -4.44 12.75
CA GLY A 80 -3.49 -3.80 13.50
C GLY A 80 -2.28 -3.37 12.67
N ASP A 81 -2.37 -3.48 11.34
CA ASP A 81 -1.33 -3.02 10.42
C ASP A 81 -1.53 -1.55 10.07
N ILE A 82 -0.44 -0.87 9.70
CA ILE A 82 -0.49 0.53 9.26
C ILE A 82 -0.39 0.58 7.73
N PRO A 83 -1.46 0.92 7.00
CA PRO A 83 -1.42 0.97 5.54
C PRO A 83 -0.62 2.17 5.03
N LEU A 84 0.09 1.96 3.93
CA LEU A 84 0.95 2.95 3.27
C LEU A 84 0.49 3.21 1.82
N ILE A 85 0.18 2.13 1.09
CA ILE A 85 -0.38 2.16 -0.27
C ILE A 85 -1.63 1.29 -0.29
N ASN A 86 -2.64 1.66 -1.07
CA ASN A 86 -3.79 0.83 -1.41
C ASN A 86 -4.04 0.86 -2.93
N LEU A 87 -4.46 -0.25 -3.49
CA LEU A 87 -5.00 -0.38 -4.84
C LEU A 87 -6.31 -1.15 -4.81
N ASP A 88 -7.34 -0.56 -5.42
CA ASP A 88 -8.66 -1.17 -5.58
C ASP A 88 -8.63 -2.24 -6.69
N LEU A 89 -9.05 -3.47 -6.35
CA LEU A 89 -9.13 -4.61 -7.29
C LEU A 89 -10.57 -5.06 -7.55
N TRP A 90 -11.56 -4.25 -7.19
CA TRP A 90 -12.93 -4.43 -7.68
C TRP A 90 -12.96 -4.19 -9.19
N GLU A 91 -13.67 -5.02 -9.94
CA GLU A 91 -13.72 -4.92 -11.41
C GLU A 91 -14.16 -3.53 -11.87
N HIS A 92 -15.07 -2.88 -11.13
CA HIS A 92 -15.51 -1.52 -11.47
C HIS A 92 -14.38 -0.47 -11.45
N ALA A 93 -13.25 -0.74 -10.79
CA ALA A 93 -12.13 0.18 -10.70
C ALA A 93 -11.28 0.19 -11.99
N TYR A 94 -11.34 -0.86 -12.81
CA TYR A 94 -10.45 -1.02 -13.97
C TYR A 94 -11.09 -1.56 -15.25
N TYR A 95 -12.28 -2.17 -15.18
CA TYR A 95 -12.82 -2.95 -16.29
C TYR A 95 -13.19 -2.10 -17.52
N LEU A 96 -13.49 -0.81 -17.34
CA LEU A 96 -13.77 0.06 -18.48
C LEU A 96 -12.54 0.25 -19.36
N ASP A 97 -11.38 0.50 -18.75
CA ASP A 97 -10.13 0.82 -19.46
C ASP A 97 -9.29 -0.43 -19.79
N TYR A 98 -9.30 -1.44 -18.91
CA TYR A 98 -8.40 -2.61 -19.01
C TYR A 98 -9.10 -3.95 -19.25
N LYS A 99 -10.45 -4.00 -19.18
CA LYS A 99 -11.24 -5.24 -19.30
C LYS A 99 -10.72 -6.32 -18.34
N ASP A 100 -10.31 -7.47 -18.85
CA ASP A 100 -9.77 -8.61 -18.14
C ASP A 100 -8.26 -8.52 -17.85
N ASP A 101 -7.56 -7.53 -18.42
CA ASP A 101 -6.12 -7.33 -18.19
C ASP A 101 -5.84 -6.61 -16.86
N ARG A 102 -6.15 -7.31 -15.77
CA ARG A 102 -5.84 -6.87 -14.40
C ARG A 102 -4.34 -6.61 -14.23
N ARG A 103 -3.47 -7.34 -14.93
CA ARG A 103 -2.01 -7.17 -14.81
C ARG A 103 -1.60 -5.79 -15.32
N MET A 104 -2.14 -5.36 -16.46
CA MET A 104 -1.87 -4.03 -17.00
C MET A 104 -2.34 -2.93 -16.05
N TYR A 105 -3.54 -3.07 -15.48
CA TYR A 105 -4.06 -2.11 -14.49
C TYR A 105 -3.13 -1.95 -13.28
N VAL A 106 -2.73 -3.07 -12.65
CA VAL A 106 -1.84 -3.05 -11.47
C VAL A 106 -0.46 -2.50 -11.83
N THR A 107 0.06 -2.86 -13.01
CA THR A 107 1.35 -2.40 -13.51
C THR A 107 1.34 -0.89 -13.74
N ASN A 108 0.30 -0.38 -14.40
CA ASN A 108 0.16 1.05 -14.66
C ASN A 108 0.03 1.85 -13.35
N PHE A 109 -0.69 1.31 -12.37
CA PHE A 109 -0.79 1.94 -11.05
C PHE A 109 0.58 2.09 -10.38
N ILE A 110 1.35 1.01 -10.26
CA ILE A 110 2.65 1.05 -9.55
C ILE A 110 3.70 1.86 -10.31
N ASP A 111 3.70 1.81 -11.64
CA ASP A 111 4.74 2.45 -12.45
C ASP A 111 4.47 3.94 -12.69
N HIS A 112 3.22 4.38 -12.64
CA HIS A 112 2.84 5.74 -13.10
C HIS A 112 1.92 6.53 -12.17
N LEU A 113 1.33 5.92 -11.13
CA LEU A 113 0.32 6.60 -10.32
C LEU A 113 0.67 6.69 -8.84
N VAL A 114 1.46 5.77 -8.27
CA VAL A 114 1.76 5.77 -6.83
C VAL A 114 2.35 7.10 -6.36
N SER A 115 1.73 7.70 -5.33
CA SER A 115 2.26 8.88 -4.66
C SER A 115 3.30 8.49 -3.60
N TRP A 116 4.57 8.46 -3.97
CA TRP A 116 5.67 8.17 -3.03
C TRP A 116 5.83 9.24 -1.93
N ASP A 117 5.40 10.47 -2.18
CA ASP A 117 5.38 11.53 -1.18
C ASP A 117 4.35 11.22 -0.08
N THR A 118 3.16 10.78 -0.45
CA THR A 118 2.16 10.33 0.51
C THR A 118 2.64 9.11 1.30
N VAL A 119 3.32 8.16 0.64
CA VAL A 119 3.94 7.01 1.32
C VAL A 119 4.98 7.46 2.34
N THR A 120 5.82 8.44 1.98
CA THR A 120 6.83 9.01 2.87
C THR A 120 6.19 9.64 4.10
N LEU A 121 5.16 10.46 3.92
CA LEU A 121 4.43 11.09 5.02
C LEU A 121 3.76 10.05 5.94
N ARG A 122 3.15 9.02 5.35
CA ARG A 122 2.52 7.92 6.11
C ARG A 122 3.56 7.10 6.87
N MET A 123 4.72 6.81 6.26
CA MET A 123 5.83 6.10 6.90
C MET A 123 6.36 6.89 8.10
N MET A 124 6.62 8.20 7.95
CA MET A 124 7.09 9.04 9.06
C MET A 124 6.11 9.07 10.24
N ARG A 125 4.81 9.17 9.95
CA ARG A 125 3.76 9.11 10.99
C ARG A 125 3.72 7.73 11.66
N ALA A 126 3.86 6.66 10.88
CA ALA A 126 3.87 5.30 11.37
C ALA A 126 5.08 5.02 12.28
N GLU A 127 6.27 5.49 11.90
CA GLU A 127 7.48 5.39 12.70
C GLU A 127 7.36 6.14 14.01
N ALA A 128 6.80 7.36 14.02
CA ALA A 128 6.54 8.10 15.24
C ALA A 128 5.62 7.30 16.18
N PHE A 129 4.53 6.73 15.64
CA PHE A 129 3.58 5.93 16.42
C PHE A 129 4.18 4.62 16.95
N VAL A 130 5.08 3.97 16.20
CA VAL A 130 5.75 2.74 16.63
C VAL A 130 6.87 3.03 17.64
N ASN A 131 7.61 4.12 17.47
CA ASN A 131 8.76 4.47 18.32
C ASN A 131 8.35 5.10 19.66
N LEU A 132 7.25 5.85 19.72
CA LEU A 132 6.80 6.54 20.94
C LEU A 132 6.02 5.61 21.90
N GLY A 133 5.66 4.40 21.49
CA GLY A 133 4.76 3.53 22.26
C GLY A 133 3.30 4.02 22.22
N GLU A 134 2.40 3.35 22.95
CA GLU A 134 1.03 3.84 23.10
C GLU A 134 1.05 5.22 23.78
N PRO A 135 0.35 6.23 23.24
CA PRO A 135 0.29 7.53 23.89
C PRO A 135 -0.30 7.35 25.29
N ASN A 136 0.47 7.72 26.31
CA ASN A 136 0.02 7.73 27.69
C ASN A 136 -0.93 8.92 27.86
N ILE A 137 -2.19 8.74 27.45
CA ILE A 137 -3.24 9.75 27.60
C ILE A 137 -3.55 9.80 29.11
N PRO A 138 -3.22 10.90 29.81
CA PRO A 138 -3.60 11.02 31.21
C PRO A 138 -5.12 10.96 31.29
N VAL A 139 -5.64 9.96 31.98
CA VAL A 139 -7.06 9.93 32.32
C VAL A 139 -7.28 11.10 33.28
N ALA A 140 -8.20 12.00 32.91
CA ALA A 140 -8.56 13.16 33.73
C ALA A 140 -9.18 12.72 35.07
#